data_AF-A0A350F0M7-F1
#
_entry.id   AF-A0A350F0M7-F1
#
_cell.length_a   1.000
_cell.length_b   1.000
_cell.length_c   1.000
_cell.angle_alpha   90.00
_cell.angle_beta   90.00
_cell.angle_gamma   90.00
#
_symmetry.space_group_name_H-M   'P 1'
#
loop_
_entity.id
_entity.type
_entity.pdbx_description
1 polymer ?
#
loop_
_entity_poly.entity_id
_entity_poly.type
_entity_poly.pdbx_seq_one_letter_code
_entity_poly.pdbx_strand_id
1 'polypeptide(L)'
;AYDLEARRDVPLLFPLAGAQERLPEMKSQIKGLLDLRSAIDSEEASALKRRMSAIQPDEVKPFVEDLNLFGNYTHGTHVAGIAAAGNPAARILSARLTFDHRMIPMLPTVELARQEAVMYRQVVDYFKAHNVRVVNMSWGGSQKDIEDAIELNGVEPDAAKRAEMAREIFKISRDGLYAALASVPEILFVCAAGNSDEDNAFQEDIPSSFKLSNMLTVGAVDQAGDRTSFTSFGENVEVYANGFEVDSYIPGGDRMPFSGTSMASPNVANLAAKILAVKPSLKPAEVAALIKQGAEKGGNEDFPLIHPKKTAGLLRR
;
A
#
# COMPACT_ATOMS: atom_id res chain seq x y z
N ALA A 1 -16.76 -1.63 2.37
CA ALA A 1 -15.52 -2.04 3.05
C ALA A 1 -15.61 -3.52 3.36
N TYR A 2 -14.53 -4.14 3.83
CA TYR A 2 -14.54 -5.51 4.33
C TYR A 2 -13.80 -5.60 5.66
N ASP A 3 -14.32 -6.38 6.60
CA ASP A 3 -13.71 -6.62 7.92
C ASP A 3 -12.53 -7.61 7.82
N LEU A 4 -11.92 -7.97 8.96
CA LEU A 4 -10.79 -8.91 9.00
C LEU A 4 -11.16 -10.30 8.48
N GLU A 5 -12.44 -10.68 8.55
CA GLU A 5 -12.94 -11.99 8.10
C GLU A 5 -13.48 -11.91 6.67
N ALA A 6 -13.04 -10.92 5.89
CA ALA A 6 -13.45 -10.67 4.51
C ALA A 6 -14.98 -10.55 4.30
N ARG A 7 -15.73 -10.16 5.34
CA ARG A 7 -17.17 -9.90 5.26
C ARG A 7 -17.42 -8.43 4.99
N ARG A 8 -18.50 -8.14 4.27
CA ARG A 8 -18.88 -6.75 3.95
C ARG A 8 -19.10 -5.94 5.22
N ASP A 9 -18.52 -4.75 5.19
CA ASP A 9 -18.59 -3.76 6.25
C ASP A 9 -18.93 -2.37 5.66
N VAL A 10 -19.53 -1.50 6.48
CA VAL A 10 -20.10 -0.21 6.04
C VAL A 10 -19.12 0.95 6.20
N PRO A 11 -18.42 1.15 7.34
CA PRO A 11 -17.54 2.28 7.52
C PRO A 11 -16.38 2.31 6.51
N LEU A 12 -16.19 3.48 5.88
CA LEU A 12 -15.12 3.72 4.91
C LEU A 12 -13.77 4.03 5.57
N LEU A 13 -13.78 4.53 6.81
CA LEU A 13 -12.58 4.66 7.63
C LEU A 13 -12.34 3.39 8.43
N PHE A 14 -11.08 3.15 8.77
CA PHE A 14 -10.74 2.08 9.70
C PHE A 14 -11.42 2.33 11.06
N PRO A 15 -12.04 1.32 11.68
CA PRO A 15 -12.71 1.48 12.96
C PRO A 15 -11.68 1.70 14.08
N LEU A 16 -11.82 2.79 14.85
CA LEU A 16 -10.90 3.11 15.96
C LEU A 16 -11.11 2.27 17.22
N ALA A 17 -12.09 1.37 17.25
CA ALA A 17 -12.33 0.44 18.37
C ALA A 17 -12.38 1.09 19.77
N GLY A 18 -12.87 2.33 19.87
CA GLY A 18 -12.95 3.08 21.14
C GLY A 18 -11.69 3.90 21.48
N ALA A 19 -10.69 3.93 20.60
CA ALA A 19 -9.43 4.66 20.79
C ALA A 19 -9.48 6.15 20.35
N GLN A 20 -10.67 6.72 20.13
CA GLN A 20 -10.82 8.10 19.65
C GLN A 20 -10.08 9.12 20.53
N GLU A 21 -10.15 8.95 21.85
CA GLU A 21 -9.49 9.85 22.81
C GLU A 21 -7.96 9.72 22.79
N ARG A 22 -7.43 8.59 22.32
CA ARG A 22 -5.98 8.33 22.20
C ARG A 22 -5.38 8.83 20.87
N LEU A 23 -6.20 9.28 19.92
CA LEU A 23 -5.73 9.76 18.61
C LEU A 23 -4.63 10.83 18.68
N PRO A 24 -4.71 11.87 19.53
CA PRO A 24 -3.66 12.89 19.60
C PRO A 24 -2.31 12.31 20.05
N GLU A 25 -2.35 11.38 21.02
CA GLU A 25 -1.17 10.70 21.52
C GLU A 25 -0.56 9.78 20.45
N MET A 26 -1.37 8.92 19.82
CA MET A 26 -0.93 8.06 18.73
C MET A 26 -0.35 8.85 17.56
N LYS A 27 -0.97 9.99 17.21
CA LYS A 27 -0.47 10.91 16.18
C LYS A 27 0.91 11.44 16.52
N SER A 28 1.11 11.91 17.76
CA SER A 28 2.40 12.42 18.22
C SER A 28 3.47 11.33 18.19
N GLN A 29 3.14 10.11 18.62
CA GLN A 29 4.07 8.98 18.59
C GLN A 29 4.45 8.59 17.17
N ILE A 30 3.48 8.50 16.25
CA ILE A 30 3.75 8.17 14.84
C ILE A 30 4.57 9.28 14.18
N LYS A 31 4.28 10.55 14.45
CA LYS A 31 5.12 11.67 14.01
C LYS A 31 6.55 11.51 14.53
N GLY A 32 6.73 11.22 15.82
CA GLY A 32 8.04 10.98 16.40
C GLY A 32 8.77 9.81 15.73
N LEU A 33 8.06 8.73 15.40
CA LEU A 33 8.64 7.56 14.73
C LEU A 33 9.12 7.91 13.31
N LEU A 34 8.32 8.70 12.58
CA LEU A 34 8.65 9.17 11.25
C LEU A 34 9.85 10.11 11.28
N ASP A 35 9.84 11.10 12.18
CA ASP A 35 10.95 12.05 12.35
C ASP A 35 12.26 11.31 12.70
N LEU A 36 12.21 10.30 13.58
CA LEU A 36 13.38 9.48 13.90
C LEU A 36 13.94 8.73 12.69
N ARG A 37 13.08 8.19 11.83
CA ARG A 37 13.49 7.50 10.60
C ARG A 37 14.11 8.46 9.58
N SER A 38 13.66 9.71 9.56
CA SER A 38 14.22 10.79 8.75
C SER A 38 15.43 11.50 9.38
N ALA A 39 15.92 11.03 10.54
CA ALA A 39 16.96 11.70 11.32
C ALA A 39 16.63 13.17 11.68
N ILE A 40 15.36 13.49 11.86
CA ILE A 40 14.85 14.79 12.31
C ILE A 40 14.78 14.79 13.83
N ASP A 41 15.40 15.79 14.46
CA ASP A 41 15.31 16.01 15.90
C ASP A 41 14.13 16.95 16.24
N SER A 42 12.98 16.35 16.52
CA SER A 42 11.74 17.04 16.90
C SER A 42 11.37 16.79 18.36
N GLU A 43 10.43 17.58 18.88
CA GLU A 43 9.87 17.35 20.21
C GLU A 43 9.21 15.96 20.29
N GLU A 44 8.48 15.55 19.24
CA GLU A 44 7.85 14.24 19.14
C GLU A 44 8.86 13.09 19.07
N ALA A 45 9.95 13.25 18.30
CA ALA A 45 11.02 12.25 18.22
C ALA A 45 11.70 12.06 19.58
N SER A 46 11.99 13.18 20.27
CA SER A 46 12.53 13.19 21.62
C SER A 46 11.57 12.58 22.64
N ALA A 47 10.28 12.88 22.55
CA ALA A 47 9.25 12.31 23.43
C ALA A 47 9.09 10.80 23.21
N LEU A 48 9.08 10.35 21.95
CA LEU A 48 9.01 8.93 21.61
C LEU A 48 10.22 8.16 22.13
N LYS A 49 11.44 8.68 21.94
CA LYS A 49 12.67 8.09 22.51
C LYS A 49 12.56 7.90 24.02
N ARG A 50 12.09 8.94 24.74
CA ARG A 50 11.89 8.84 26.20
C ARG A 50 10.87 7.78 26.57
N ARG A 51 9.73 7.73 25.87
CA ARG A 51 8.69 6.72 26.10
C ARG A 51 9.23 5.31 25.87
N MET A 52 9.85 5.06 24.72
CA MET A 52 10.44 3.75 24.39
C MET A 52 11.51 3.33 25.40
N SER A 53 12.26 4.28 25.97
CA SER A 53 13.29 3.97 26.99
C SER A 53 12.70 3.65 28.36
N ALA A 54 11.45 4.04 28.63
CA ALA A 54 10.81 3.92 29.95
C ALA A 54 9.61 2.94 29.97
N ILE A 55 9.23 2.41 28.80
CA ILE A 55 8.04 1.56 28.65
C ILE A 55 8.16 0.29 29.49
N GLN A 56 7.12 -0.04 30.23
CA GLN A 56 7.08 -1.28 31.01
C GLN A 56 6.69 -2.47 30.11
N PRO A 57 7.11 -3.71 30.43
CA PRO A 57 6.82 -4.88 29.60
C PRO A 57 5.33 -5.09 29.28
N ASP A 58 4.44 -4.77 30.21
CA ASP A 58 2.98 -4.87 30.06
C ASP A 58 2.38 -3.74 29.19
N GLU A 59 3.10 -2.64 28.99
CA GLU A 59 2.69 -1.52 28.16
C GLU A 59 3.15 -1.66 26.69
N VAL A 60 4.11 -2.54 26.41
CA VAL A 60 4.65 -2.76 25.06
C VAL A 60 3.54 -3.14 24.07
N LYS A 61 2.67 -4.08 24.46
CA LYS A 61 1.59 -4.54 23.58
C LYS A 61 0.60 -3.41 23.24
N PRO A 62 -0.04 -2.75 24.22
CA PRO A 62 -0.93 -1.62 23.94
C PRO A 62 -0.26 -0.54 23.08
N PHE A 63 1.01 -0.23 23.36
CA PHE A 63 1.75 0.76 22.58
C PHE A 63 1.93 0.35 21.12
N VAL A 64 2.39 -0.87 20.83
CA VAL A 64 2.56 -1.37 19.46
C VAL A 64 1.22 -1.45 18.72
N GLU A 65 0.17 -1.94 19.39
CA GLU A 65 -1.16 -2.06 18.79
C GLU A 65 -1.79 -0.69 18.48
N ASP A 66 -1.58 0.32 19.32
CA ASP A 66 -2.03 1.69 19.08
C ASP A 66 -1.26 2.34 17.89
N LEU A 67 0.05 2.09 17.76
CA LEU A 67 0.82 2.55 16.59
C LEU A 67 0.29 1.93 15.29
N ASN A 68 0.04 0.62 15.29
CA ASN A 68 -0.52 -0.10 14.15
C ASN A 68 -1.93 0.39 13.82
N LEU A 69 -2.77 0.60 14.84
CA LEU A 69 -4.13 1.11 14.69
C LEU A 69 -4.13 2.50 14.03
N PHE A 70 -3.25 3.40 14.48
CA PHE A 70 -3.13 4.73 13.88
C PHE A 70 -2.61 4.67 12.44
N GLY A 71 -1.63 3.80 12.17
CA GLY A 71 -1.16 3.52 10.81
C GLY A 71 -2.32 3.11 9.90
N ASN A 72 -3.07 2.09 10.30
CA ASN A 72 -4.24 1.60 9.55
C ASN A 72 -5.34 2.65 9.39
N TYR A 73 -5.56 3.49 10.41
CA TYR A 73 -6.55 4.56 10.38
C TYR A 73 -6.20 5.68 9.40
N THR A 74 -4.91 6.04 9.31
CA THR A 74 -4.47 7.22 8.55
C THR A 74 -4.05 6.91 7.11
N HIS A 75 -3.52 5.71 6.86
CA HIS A 75 -2.87 5.35 5.59
C HIS A 75 -3.77 5.56 4.37
N GLY A 76 -5.01 5.06 4.39
CA GLY A 76 -5.92 5.19 3.25
C GLY A 76 -6.26 6.64 2.89
N THR A 77 -6.44 7.52 3.88
CA THR A 77 -6.66 8.96 3.65
C THR A 77 -5.42 9.64 3.08
N HIS A 78 -4.24 9.25 3.58
CA HIS A 78 -2.95 9.77 3.11
C HIS A 78 -2.72 9.45 1.63
N VAL A 79 -2.88 8.17 1.27
CA VAL A 79 -2.78 7.68 -0.10
C VAL A 79 -3.81 8.36 -1.01
N ALA A 80 -5.07 8.50 -0.56
CA ALA A 80 -6.12 9.16 -1.32
C ALA A 80 -5.80 10.63 -1.61
N GLY A 81 -5.20 11.34 -0.64
CA GLY A 81 -4.75 12.72 -0.81
C GLY A 81 -3.67 12.86 -1.90
N ILE A 82 -2.71 11.93 -1.97
CA ILE A 82 -1.69 11.91 -3.02
C ILE A 82 -2.33 11.61 -4.38
N ALA A 83 -3.21 10.60 -4.44
CA ALA A 83 -3.88 10.20 -5.68
C ALA A 83 -4.73 11.32 -6.31
N ALA A 84 -5.29 12.22 -5.49
CA ALA A 84 -6.07 13.38 -5.95
C ALA A 84 -5.27 14.69 -6.05
N ALA A 85 -3.99 14.70 -5.69
CA ALA A 85 -3.20 15.93 -5.60
C ALA A 85 -3.18 16.72 -6.93
N GLY A 86 -3.48 18.02 -6.82
CA GLY A 86 -3.53 18.95 -7.95
C GLY A 86 -4.63 18.64 -8.98
N ASN A 87 -5.63 17.83 -8.65
CA ASN A 87 -6.80 17.58 -9.48
C ASN A 87 -8.10 17.84 -8.71
N PRO A 88 -8.64 19.07 -8.73
CA PRO A 88 -9.85 19.41 -7.99
C PRO A 88 -11.12 18.72 -8.51
N ALA A 89 -11.06 18.13 -9.71
CA ALA A 89 -12.16 17.36 -10.30
C ALA A 89 -12.03 15.84 -10.05
N ALA A 90 -11.00 15.39 -9.31
CA ALA A 90 -10.83 13.99 -9.01
C ALA A 90 -12.02 13.44 -8.20
N ARG A 91 -12.57 12.31 -8.65
CA ARG A 91 -13.57 11.55 -7.91
C ARG A 91 -12.91 10.31 -7.35
N ILE A 92 -12.94 10.15 -6.03
CA ILE A 92 -12.35 9.00 -5.34
C ILE A 92 -13.47 8.02 -4.97
N LEU A 93 -13.26 6.76 -5.32
CA LEU A 93 -14.06 5.64 -4.81
C LEU A 93 -13.18 4.86 -3.83
N SER A 94 -13.67 4.63 -2.61
CA SER A 94 -12.93 3.88 -1.59
C SER A 94 -13.43 2.43 -1.52
N ALA A 95 -12.49 1.48 -1.54
CA ALA A 95 -12.72 0.10 -1.18
C ALA A 95 -11.70 -0.31 -0.10
N ARG A 96 -12.13 -0.28 1.15
CA ARG A 96 -11.30 -0.58 2.32
C ARG A 96 -11.17 -2.09 2.54
N LEU A 97 -9.92 -2.55 2.64
CA LEU A 97 -9.53 -3.82 3.25
C LEU A 97 -9.10 -3.56 4.69
N THR A 98 -9.48 -4.42 5.63
CA THR A 98 -9.07 -4.28 7.04
C THR A 98 -7.78 -5.06 7.27
N PHE A 99 -6.78 -4.40 7.84
CA PHE A 99 -5.57 -5.05 8.34
C PHE A 99 -5.62 -5.18 9.85
N ASP A 100 -5.09 -6.28 10.37
CA ASP A 100 -5.05 -6.50 11.81
C ASP A 100 -4.02 -5.55 12.44
N HIS A 101 -4.37 -4.93 13.55
CA HIS A 101 -3.47 -4.05 14.29
C HIS A 101 -2.86 -4.74 15.51
N ARG A 102 -3.33 -5.95 15.83
CA ARG A 102 -2.92 -6.71 17.01
C ARG A 102 -1.53 -7.31 16.82
N MET A 103 -0.79 -7.46 17.93
CA MET A 103 0.53 -8.12 17.90
C MET A 103 0.43 -9.61 17.54
N ILE A 104 -0.65 -10.27 17.97
CA ILE A 104 -0.99 -11.61 17.51
C ILE A 104 -2.11 -11.43 16.49
N PRO A 105 -1.82 -11.56 15.19
CA PRO A 105 -2.82 -11.38 14.16
C PRO A 105 -3.86 -12.50 14.24
N MET A 106 -5.04 -12.26 13.67
CA MET A 106 -6.03 -13.30 13.46
C MET A 106 -5.41 -14.49 12.72
N LEU A 107 -5.66 -15.71 13.21
CA LEU A 107 -5.17 -16.93 12.58
C LEU A 107 -5.66 -17.01 11.12
N PRO A 108 -4.75 -17.01 10.13
CA PRO A 108 -5.13 -17.26 8.75
C PRO A 108 -5.61 -18.71 8.60
N THR A 109 -6.64 -18.91 7.77
CA THR A 109 -7.20 -20.25 7.49
C THR A 109 -7.52 -20.39 6.00
N VAL A 110 -7.60 -21.64 5.53
CA VAL A 110 -8.05 -21.96 4.17
C VAL A 110 -9.45 -21.39 3.89
N GLU A 111 -10.35 -21.42 4.88
CA GLU A 111 -11.69 -20.85 4.74
C GLU A 111 -11.64 -19.34 4.58
N LEU A 112 -10.84 -18.64 5.39
CA LEU A 112 -10.64 -17.20 5.26
C LEU A 112 -10.04 -16.83 3.89
N ALA A 113 -9.02 -17.56 3.42
CA ALA A 113 -8.42 -17.31 2.11
C ALA A 113 -9.43 -17.48 0.95
N ARG A 114 -10.36 -18.43 1.07
CA ARG A 114 -11.48 -18.57 0.10
C ARG A 114 -12.45 -17.39 0.17
N GLN A 115 -12.74 -16.90 1.36
CA GLN A 115 -13.57 -15.71 1.56
C GLN A 115 -12.91 -14.45 0.99
N GLU A 116 -11.59 -14.30 1.18
CA GLU A 116 -10.79 -13.22 0.55
C GLU A 116 -10.84 -13.29 -0.97
N ALA A 117 -10.68 -14.47 -1.57
CA ALA A 117 -10.81 -14.64 -3.01
C ALA A 117 -12.19 -14.20 -3.54
N VAL A 118 -13.26 -14.50 -2.80
CA VAL A 118 -14.61 -14.02 -3.11
C VAL A 118 -14.70 -12.49 -2.95
N MET A 119 -14.15 -11.94 -1.88
CA MET A 119 -14.08 -10.50 -1.63
C MET A 119 -13.37 -9.76 -2.76
N TYR A 120 -12.20 -10.24 -3.23
CA TYR A 120 -11.46 -9.60 -4.32
C TYR A 120 -12.30 -9.47 -5.59
N ARG A 121 -13.02 -10.53 -5.97
CA ARG A 121 -13.96 -10.49 -7.09
C ARG A 121 -15.07 -9.45 -6.87
N GLN A 122 -15.68 -9.43 -5.68
CA GLN A 122 -16.73 -8.46 -5.36
C GLN A 122 -16.22 -7.00 -5.37
N VAL A 123 -14.99 -6.75 -4.91
CA VAL A 123 -14.35 -5.43 -4.95
C VAL A 123 -14.12 -4.98 -6.39
N VAL A 124 -13.63 -5.88 -7.25
CA VAL A 124 -13.42 -5.59 -8.66
C VAL A 124 -14.76 -5.36 -9.39
N ASP A 125 -15.79 -6.17 -9.14
CA ASP A 125 -17.14 -5.96 -9.68
C ASP A 125 -17.70 -4.59 -9.26
N TYR A 126 -17.46 -4.20 -8.00
CA TYR A 126 -17.84 -2.88 -7.50
C TYR A 126 -17.11 -1.75 -8.25
N PHE A 127 -15.82 -1.90 -8.54
CA PHE A 127 -15.06 -0.95 -9.36
C PHE A 127 -15.62 -0.83 -10.77
N LYS A 128 -15.94 -1.95 -11.43
CA LYS A 128 -16.57 -1.94 -12.76
C LYS A 128 -17.90 -1.20 -12.74
N ALA A 129 -18.77 -1.54 -11.79
CA ALA A 129 -20.11 -0.96 -11.66
C ALA A 129 -20.08 0.58 -11.46
N HIS A 130 -18.98 1.10 -10.92
CA HIS A 130 -18.79 2.54 -10.68
C HIS A 130 -17.86 3.20 -11.72
N ASN A 131 -17.52 2.51 -12.81
CA ASN A 131 -16.67 3.00 -13.89
C ASN A 131 -15.30 3.50 -13.41
N VAL A 132 -14.72 2.83 -12.41
CA VAL A 132 -13.36 3.13 -11.96
C VAL A 132 -12.39 2.83 -13.10
N ARG A 133 -11.47 3.76 -13.38
CA ARG A 133 -10.48 3.61 -14.46
C ARG A 133 -9.06 3.34 -13.96
N VAL A 134 -8.75 3.79 -12.74
CA VAL A 134 -7.44 3.63 -12.10
C VAL A 134 -7.68 3.22 -10.65
N VAL A 135 -7.01 2.17 -10.20
CA VAL A 135 -7.03 1.68 -8.82
C VAL A 135 -5.61 1.70 -8.28
N ASN A 136 -5.42 2.37 -7.15
CA ASN A 136 -4.16 2.33 -6.42
C ASN A 136 -4.22 1.28 -5.30
N MET A 137 -3.19 0.45 -5.20
CA MET A 137 -3.03 -0.62 -4.19
C MET A 137 -1.72 -0.42 -3.44
N SER A 138 -1.75 0.43 -2.42
CA SER A 138 -0.63 0.71 -1.53
C SER A 138 -0.58 -0.27 -0.36
N TRP A 139 -0.65 -1.56 -0.64
CA TRP A 139 -0.63 -2.63 0.35
C TRP A 139 0.05 -3.85 -0.27
N GLY A 140 0.52 -4.76 0.57
CA GLY A 140 1.16 -6.00 0.15
C GLY A 140 0.87 -7.15 1.12
N GLY A 141 1.21 -8.37 0.71
CA GLY A 141 1.20 -9.54 1.56
C GLY A 141 2.04 -10.66 0.96
N SER A 142 2.63 -11.48 1.82
CA SER A 142 3.54 -12.55 1.46
C SER A 142 3.12 -13.88 2.09
N GLN A 143 3.69 -14.98 1.58
CA GLN A 143 3.57 -16.27 2.25
C GLN A 143 4.17 -16.21 3.67
N LYS A 144 5.25 -15.45 3.84
CA LYS A 144 5.93 -15.30 5.12
C LYS A 144 5.03 -14.66 6.18
N ASP A 145 4.22 -13.67 5.81
CA ASP A 145 3.26 -13.05 6.74
C ASP A 145 2.25 -14.08 7.28
N ILE A 146 1.81 -15.02 6.44
CA ILE A 146 0.90 -16.10 6.83
C ILE A 146 1.62 -17.10 7.74
N GLU A 147 2.86 -17.47 7.41
CA GLU A 147 3.68 -18.38 8.21
C GLU A 147 3.91 -17.82 9.63
N ASP A 148 4.31 -16.54 9.71
CA ASP A 148 4.54 -15.83 10.96
C ASP A 148 3.26 -15.73 11.79
N ALA A 149 2.10 -15.48 11.14
CA ALA A 149 0.80 -15.47 11.83
C ALA A 149 0.43 -16.84 12.41
N ILE A 150 0.70 -17.95 11.71
CA ILE A 150 0.47 -19.31 12.22
C ILE A 150 1.37 -19.59 13.44
N GLU A 151 2.64 -19.17 13.38
CA GLU A 151 3.60 -19.31 14.48
C GLU A 151 3.16 -18.52 15.71
N LEU A 152 2.80 -17.25 15.55
CA LEU A 152 2.36 -16.38 16.65
C LEU A 152 1.06 -16.85 17.32
N ASN A 153 0.21 -17.57 16.60
CA ASN A 153 -0.99 -18.21 17.15
C ASN A 153 -0.72 -19.59 17.79
N GLY A 154 0.51 -20.11 17.68
CA GLY A 154 0.92 -21.38 18.29
C GLY A 154 0.23 -22.62 17.69
N VAL A 155 -0.21 -22.56 16.43
CA VAL A 155 -1.03 -23.61 15.82
C VAL A 155 -0.19 -24.77 15.27
N GLU A 156 0.98 -24.51 14.70
CA GLU A 156 1.86 -25.54 14.15
C GLU A 156 3.33 -25.28 14.55
N PRO A 157 3.88 -26.04 15.52
CA PRO A 157 5.25 -25.86 15.98
C PRO A 157 6.30 -26.44 15.01
N ASP A 158 5.93 -27.36 14.11
CA ASP A 158 6.84 -27.89 13.11
C ASP A 158 6.99 -26.91 11.94
N ALA A 159 8.20 -26.37 11.74
CA ALA A 159 8.46 -25.36 10.72
C ALA A 159 8.15 -25.84 9.30
N ALA A 160 8.38 -27.11 8.97
CA ALA A 160 8.14 -27.62 7.62
C ALA A 160 6.64 -27.74 7.31
N LYS A 161 5.85 -28.22 8.28
CA LYS A 161 4.38 -28.27 8.19
C LYS A 161 3.77 -26.88 8.19
N ARG A 162 4.28 -25.98 9.02
CA ARG A 162 3.83 -24.59 9.07
C ARG A 162 4.04 -23.88 7.74
N ALA A 163 5.21 -24.05 7.12
CA ALA A 163 5.49 -23.51 5.79
C ALA A 163 4.59 -24.14 4.70
N GLU A 164 4.22 -25.42 4.83
CA GLU A 164 3.24 -26.07 3.93
C GLU A 164 1.83 -25.48 4.06
N MET A 165 1.36 -25.31 5.30
CA MET A 165 0.07 -24.65 5.57
C MET A 165 0.06 -23.22 5.04
N ALA A 166 1.13 -22.46 5.27
CA ALA A 166 1.26 -21.09 4.79
C ALA A 166 1.22 -21.03 3.25
N ARG A 167 1.92 -21.93 2.57
CA ARG A 167 1.87 -22.07 1.10
C ARG A 167 0.45 -22.32 0.58
N GLU A 168 -0.28 -23.24 1.20
CA GLU A 168 -1.64 -23.56 0.78
C GLU A 168 -2.58 -22.35 0.90
N ILE A 169 -2.57 -21.70 2.08
CA ILE A 169 -3.42 -20.54 2.36
C ILE A 169 -3.05 -19.37 1.43
N PHE A 170 -1.75 -19.04 1.33
CA PHE A 170 -1.26 -17.96 0.49
C PHE A 170 -1.68 -18.14 -0.96
N LYS A 171 -1.50 -19.35 -1.50
CA LYS A 171 -1.83 -19.68 -2.88
C LYS A 171 -3.31 -19.41 -3.19
N ILE A 172 -4.23 -19.73 -2.28
CA ILE A 172 -5.67 -19.50 -2.48
C ILE A 172 -5.96 -18.00 -2.60
N SER A 173 -5.45 -17.19 -1.66
CA SER A 173 -5.67 -15.74 -1.66
C SER A 173 -5.01 -15.08 -2.88
N ARG A 174 -3.75 -15.44 -3.17
CA ARG A 174 -2.98 -14.99 -4.35
C ARG A 174 -3.70 -15.29 -5.65
N ASP A 175 -4.09 -16.54 -5.89
CA ASP A 175 -4.72 -16.94 -7.15
C ASP A 175 -6.10 -16.27 -7.30
N GLY A 176 -6.83 -16.09 -6.19
CA GLY A 176 -8.10 -15.35 -6.15
C GLY A 176 -7.93 -13.87 -6.52
N LEU A 177 -6.93 -13.20 -5.96
CA LEU A 177 -6.61 -11.81 -6.29
C LEU A 177 -6.20 -11.68 -7.75
N TYR A 178 -5.28 -12.52 -8.23
CA TYR A 178 -4.82 -12.53 -9.62
C TYR A 178 -6.01 -12.68 -10.59
N ALA A 179 -6.88 -13.67 -10.35
CA ALA A 179 -8.05 -13.90 -11.18
C ALA A 179 -9.02 -12.71 -11.18
N ALA A 180 -9.22 -12.07 -10.03
CA ALA A 180 -10.07 -10.88 -9.94
C ALA A 180 -9.49 -9.71 -10.75
N LEU A 181 -8.20 -9.38 -10.58
CA LEU A 181 -7.55 -8.28 -11.30
C LEU A 181 -7.48 -8.54 -12.81
N ALA A 182 -7.22 -9.78 -13.23
CA ALA A 182 -7.19 -10.17 -14.63
C ALA A 182 -8.56 -10.11 -15.32
N SER A 183 -9.66 -10.19 -14.56
CA SER A 183 -11.04 -10.16 -15.10
C SER A 183 -11.51 -8.78 -15.57
N VAL A 184 -10.71 -7.73 -15.33
CA VAL A 184 -11.02 -6.34 -15.64
C VAL A 184 -9.88 -5.61 -16.38
N PRO A 185 -9.52 -6.06 -17.60
CA PRO A 185 -8.46 -5.43 -18.38
C PRO A 185 -8.74 -3.95 -18.73
N GLU A 186 -9.96 -3.45 -18.51
CA GLU A 186 -10.37 -2.05 -18.68
C GLU A 186 -9.97 -1.11 -17.52
N ILE A 187 -9.51 -1.66 -16.39
CA ILE A 187 -9.05 -0.91 -15.21
C ILE A 187 -7.53 -0.99 -15.12
N LEU A 188 -6.86 0.16 -14.94
CA LEU A 188 -5.44 0.21 -14.63
C LEU A 188 -5.21 0.04 -13.12
N PHE A 189 -4.43 -0.95 -12.73
CA PHE A 189 -3.97 -1.16 -11.36
C PHE A 189 -2.58 -0.57 -11.17
N VAL A 190 -2.36 0.13 -10.07
CA VAL A 190 -1.07 0.70 -9.69
C VAL A 190 -0.74 0.21 -8.29
N CYS A 191 0.27 -0.62 -8.13
CA CYS A 191 0.65 -1.22 -6.85
C CYS A 191 1.99 -0.70 -6.35
N ALA A 192 2.13 -0.65 -5.02
CA ALA A 192 3.41 -0.38 -4.36
C ALA A 192 4.34 -1.59 -4.49
N ALA A 193 5.65 -1.37 -4.64
CA ALA A 193 6.62 -2.46 -4.84
C ALA A 193 6.95 -3.27 -3.57
N GLY A 194 6.72 -2.71 -2.37
CA GLY A 194 7.19 -3.26 -1.09
C GLY A 194 8.23 -2.37 -0.41
N ASN A 195 8.45 -2.57 0.89
CA ASN A 195 9.32 -1.70 1.72
C ASN A 195 10.42 -2.48 2.45
N SER A 196 10.88 -3.58 1.87
CA SER A 196 11.76 -4.54 2.54
C SER A 196 13.12 -4.72 1.87
N ASP A 197 13.45 -3.91 0.85
CA ASP A 197 14.71 -3.99 0.08
C ASP A 197 15.01 -5.41 -0.45
N GLU A 198 13.99 -6.04 -1.04
CA GLU A 198 14.07 -7.40 -1.55
C GLU A 198 13.53 -7.52 -2.98
N ASP A 199 13.94 -8.58 -3.67
CA ASP A 199 13.45 -8.89 -5.00
C ASP A 199 12.01 -9.42 -4.90
N ASN A 200 11.08 -8.57 -5.27
CA ASN A 200 9.65 -8.82 -5.21
C ASN A 200 9.20 -9.95 -6.18
N ALA A 201 9.94 -10.21 -7.27
CA ALA A 201 9.67 -11.37 -8.13
C ALA A 201 10.06 -12.68 -7.45
N PHE A 202 11.12 -12.67 -6.65
CA PHE A 202 11.60 -13.84 -5.91
C PHE A 202 10.71 -14.16 -4.70
N GLN A 203 10.27 -13.14 -3.96
CA GLN A 203 9.41 -13.34 -2.77
C GLN A 203 7.95 -13.67 -3.09
N GLU A 204 7.53 -13.45 -4.35
CA GLU A 204 6.14 -13.62 -4.78
C GLU A 204 5.12 -12.75 -4.01
N ASP A 205 5.54 -11.59 -3.49
CA ASP A 205 4.65 -10.67 -2.75
C ASP A 205 3.47 -10.23 -3.62
N ILE A 206 2.26 -10.18 -3.07
CA ILE A 206 1.06 -9.79 -3.82
C ILE A 206 0.59 -8.40 -3.40
N PRO A 207 0.07 -7.58 -4.32
CA PRO A 207 -0.05 -7.83 -5.77
C PRO A 207 1.22 -7.51 -6.56
N SER A 208 2.29 -7.05 -5.91
CA SER A 208 3.46 -6.44 -6.55
C SER A 208 4.24 -7.38 -7.48
N SER A 209 4.18 -8.69 -7.25
CA SER A 209 4.82 -9.71 -8.09
C SER A 209 4.02 -10.09 -9.34
N PHE A 210 2.76 -9.65 -9.46
CA PHE A 210 1.92 -10.00 -10.58
C PHE A 210 2.34 -9.31 -11.88
N LYS A 211 2.33 -10.07 -12.98
CA LYS A 211 2.55 -9.57 -14.33
C LYS A 211 1.24 -9.51 -15.10
N LEU A 212 0.55 -8.36 -15.03
CA LEU A 212 -0.68 -8.09 -15.76
C LEU A 212 -0.48 -6.88 -16.70
N SER A 213 -1.02 -6.95 -17.92
CA SER A 213 -0.86 -5.87 -18.91
C SER A 213 -1.56 -4.56 -18.53
N ASN A 214 -2.47 -4.62 -17.56
CA ASN A 214 -3.19 -3.50 -16.97
C ASN A 214 -2.71 -3.20 -15.53
N MET A 215 -1.46 -3.51 -15.20
CA MET A 215 -0.84 -3.22 -13.90
C MET A 215 0.47 -2.42 -14.07
N LEU A 216 0.82 -1.62 -13.06
CA LEU A 216 2.12 -1.00 -12.86
C LEU A 216 2.56 -1.19 -11.42
N THR A 217 3.75 -1.76 -11.21
CA THR A 217 4.38 -1.82 -9.87
C THR A 217 5.36 -0.66 -9.71
N VAL A 218 5.25 0.03 -8.57
CA VAL A 218 5.90 1.33 -8.34
C VAL A 218 6.89 1.28 -7.18
N GLY A 219 8.16 1.53 -7.48
CA GLY A 219 9.22 1.71 -6.50
C GLY A 219 9.29 3.17 -5.98
N ALA A 220 10.03 3.37 -4.89
CA ALA A 220 10.16 4.66 -4.23
C ALA A 220 11.53 5.31 -4.47
N VAL A 221 11.50 6.61 -4.75
CA VAL A 221 12.66 7.50 -4.68
C VAL A 221 12.45 8.57 -3.62
N ASP A 222 13.55 9.20 -3.21
CA ASP A 222 13.53 10.41 -2.41
C ASP A 222 13.38 11.69 -3.27
N GLN A 223 13.51 12.86 -2.64
CA GLN A 223 13.38 14.15 -3.31
C GLN A 223 14.56 14.47 -4.26
N ALA A 224 15.70 13.78 -4.12
CA ALA A 224 16.83 13.88 -5.04
C ALA A 224 16.65 12.99 -6.28
N GLY A 225 15.65 12.09 -6.25
CA GLY A 225 15.40 11.12 -7.31
C GLY A 225 16.27 9.87 -7.17
N ASP A 226 16.88 9.66 -6.00
CA ASP A 226 17.64 8.45 -5.67
C ASP A 226 16.71 7.41 -5.03
N ARG A 227 17.01 6.13 -5.26
CA ARG A 227 16.23 5.03 -4.67
C ARG A 227 16.32 5.06 -3.16
N THR A 228 15.18 4.99 -2.50
CA THR A 228 15.14 4.86 -1.04
C THR A 228 15.65 3.48 -0.62
N SER A 229 16.36 3.40 0.51
CA SER A 229 16.95 2.15 1.00
C SER A 229 15.96 1.05 1.37
N PHE A 230 14.66 1.34 1.42
CA PHE A 230 13.62 0.36 1.72
C PHE A 230 12.91 -0.16 0.46
N THR A 231 13.08 0.46 -0.71
CA THR A 231 12.25 0.09 -1.87
C THR A 231 12.60 -1.31 -2.35
N SER A 232 11.62 -2.22 -2.30
CA SER A 232 11.76 -3.52 -2.96
C SER A 232 11.94 -3.32 -4.48
N PHE A 233 12.61 -4.28 -5.11
CA PHE A 233 13.09 -4.20 -6.49
C PHE A 233 12.79 -5.48 -7.28
N GLY A 234 13.36 -5.61 -8.47
CA GLY A 234 13.21 -6.76 -9.35
C GLY A 234 12.56 -6.39 -10.68
N GLU A 235 12.48 -7.36 -11.59
CA GLU A 235 11.97 -7.15 -12.96
C GLU A 235 10.51 -6.69 -13.01
N ASN A 236 9.76 -6.88 -11.93
CA ASN A 236 8.36 -6.46 -11.81
C ASN A 236 8.22 -4.97 -11.52
N VAL A 237 9.25 -4.29 -11.00
CA VAL A 237 9.18 -2.85 -10.69
C VAL A 237 9.39 -2.04 -11.97
N GLU A 238 8.32 -1.45 -12.46
CA GLU A 238 8.28 -0.88 -13.81
C GLU A 238 8.56 0.63 -13.85
N VAL A 239 8.26 1.35 -12.78
CA VAL A 239 8.48 2.79 -12.64
C VAL A 239 8.73 3.17 -11.19
N TYR A 240 9.32 4.34 -10.99
CA TYR A 240 9.58 4.90 -9.67
C TYR A 240 8.91 6.27 -9.53
N ALA A 241 8.54 6.63 -8.30
CA ALA A 241 7.98 7.93 -7.95
C ALA A 241 8.39 8.33 -6.52
N ASN A 242 8.22 9.60 -6.17
CA ASN A 242 8.54 10.08 -4.82
C ASN A 242 7.74 9.31 -3.77
N GLY A 243 8.46 8.63 -2.88
CA GLY A 243 7.92 7.87 -1.77
C GLY A 243 8.60 8.22 -0.45
N PHE A 244 9.42 9.27 -0.36
CA PHE A 244 10.07 9.70 0.87
C PHE A 244 9.52 11.05 1.32
N GLU A 245 9.09 11.13 2.58
CA GLU A 245 8.55 12.34 3.21
C GLU A 245 7.45 13.02 2.39
N VAL A 246 6.54 12.22 1.86
CA VAL A 246 5.45 12.70 1.01
C VAL A 246 4.34 13.27 1.89
N ASP A 247 4.17 14.58 1.83
CA ASP A 247 3.16 15.30 2.60
C ASP A 247 1.75 15.11 2.02
N SER A 248 0.83 14.60 2.84
CA SER A 248 -0.57 14.38 2.45
C SER A 248 -1.50 14.46 3.66
N TYR A 249 -2.80 14.33 3.39
CA TYR A 249 -3.85 14.43 4.40
C TYR A 249 -3.97 13.18 5.26
N ILE A 250 -4.18 13.34 6.55
CA ILE A 250 -4.70 12.29 7.44
C ILE A 250 -6.18 12.60 7.78
N PRO A 251 -6.95 11.65 8.34
CA PRO A 251 -8.32 11.92 8.78
C PRO A 251 -8.40 13.15 9.69
N GLY A 252 -9.46 13.95 9.52
CA GLY A 252 -9.61 15.24 10.21
C GLY A 252 -9.07 16.46 9.44
N GLY A 253 -8.33 16.24 8.34
CA GLY A 253 -7.86 17.31 7.45
C GLY A 253 -6.45 17.81 7.77
N ASP A 254 -5.84 17.30 8.83
CA ASP A 254 -4.42 17.52 9.15
C ASP A 254 -3.52 16.93 8.06
N ARG A 255 -2.26 17.37 8.04
CA ARG A 255 -1.23 16.90 7.11
C ARG A 255 -0.07 16.27 7.85
N MET A 256 0.52 15.22 7.27
CA MET A 256 1.67 14.52 7.82
C MET A 256 2.51 13.90 6.69
N PRO A 257 3.86 14.02 6.70
CA PRO A 257 4.70 13.35 5.71
C PRO A 257 4.88 11.88 6.05
N PHE A 258 4.59 10.99 5.10
CA PHE A 258 4.87 9.55 5.21
C PHE A 258 5.92 9.11 4.19
N SER A 259 6.65 8.03 4.52
CA SER A 259 7.63 7.39 3.64
C SER A 259 7.26 5.94 3.38
N GLY A 260 7.37 5.50 2.13
CA GLY A 260 7.10 4.14 1.66
C GLY A 260 6.75 4.11 0.17
N THR A 261 6.87 2.94 -0.46
CA THR A 261 6.32 2.69 -1.81
C THR A 261 4.80 2.88 -1.86
N SER A 262 4.13 2.79 -0.70
CA SER A 262 2.75 3.22 -0.49
C SER A 262 2.47 4.67 -0.85
N MET A 263 3.46 5.56 -0.74
CA MET A 263 3.33 6.97 -1.11
C MET A 263 3.80 7.22 -2.56
N ALA A 264 4.67 6.36 -3.09
CA ALA A 264 5.09 6.40 -4.49
C ALA A 264 3.97 5.97 -5.45
N SER A 265 3.29 4.85 -5.18
CA SER A 265 2.24 4.32 -6.06
C SER A 265 1.09 5.30 -6.35
N PRO A 266 0.54 6.08 -5.40
CA PRO A 266 -0.53 7.03 -5.70
C PRO A 266 -0.06 8.23 -6.55
N ASN A 267 1.24 8.56 -6.59
CA ASN A 267 1.75 9.56 -7.54
C ASN A 267 1.61 9.07 -8.99
N VAL A 268 1.86 7.79 -9.25
CA VAL A 268 1.67 7.16 -10.56
C VAL A 268 0.19 7.04 -10.90
N ALA A 269 -0.66 6.67 -9.93
CA ALA A 269 -2.11 6.64 -10.12
C ALA A 269 -2.69 8.03 -10.46
N ASN A 270 -2.18 9.08 -9.81
CA ASN A 270 -2.52 10.47 -10.12
C ASN A 270 -2.15 10.85 -11.57
N LEU A 271 -0.93 10.50 -12.01
CA LEU A 271 -0.49 10.73 -13.39
C LEU A 271 -1.37 9.97 -14.39
N ALA A 272 -1.67 8.70 -14.13
CA ALA A 272 -2.56 7.90 -14.98
C ALA A 272 -3.96 8.51 -15.09
N ALA A 273 -4.55 8.96 -13.98
CA ALA A 273 -5.85 9.62 -13.97
C ALA A 273 -5.84 10.92 -14.79
N LYS A 274 -4.77 11.72 -14.71
CA LYS A 274 -4.60 12.94 -15.52
C LYS A 274 -4.48 12.63 -17.02
N ILE A 275 -3.75 11.58 -17.39
CA ILE A 275 -3.65 11.11 -18.78
C ILE A 275 -5.04 10.74 -19.32
N LEU A 276 -5.82 9.98 -18.54
CA LEU A 276 -7.17 9.56 -18.92
C LEU A 276 -8.17 10.72 -18.96
N ALA A 277 -7.99 11.76 -18.14
CA ALA A 277 -8.78 12.98 -18.23
C ALA A 277 -8.54 13.73 -19.54
N VAL A 278 -7.31 13.71 -20.06
CA VAL A 278 -6.94 14.35 -21.35
C VAL A 278 -7.32 13.49 -22.55
N LYS A 279 -7.11 12.16 -22.49
CA LYS A 279 -7.41 11.22 -23.58
C LYS A 279 -8.18 9.99 -23.07
N PRO A 280 -9.51 10.11 -22.87
CA PRO A 280 -10.32 9.08 -22.19
C PRO A 280 -10.42 7.74 -22.91
N SER A 281 -10.13 7.73 -24.22
CA SER A 281 -10.18 6.53 -25.08
C SER A 281 -8.98 5.60 -24.91
N LEU A 282 -7.93 6.03 -24.20
CA LEU A 282 -6.75 5.19 -23.95
C LEU A 282 -7.13 3.98 -23.08
N LYS A 283 -6.61 2.82 -23.47
CA LYS A 283 -6.67 1.57 -22.71
C LYS A 283 -5.61 1.58 -21.60
N PRO A 284 -5.82 0.85 -20.49
CA PRO A 284 -4.84 0.75 -19.40
C PRO A 284 -3.40 0.47 -19.84
N ALA A 285 -3.20 -0.50 -20.74
CA ALA A 285 -1.88 -0.85 -21.26
C ALA A 285 -1.21 0.32 -22.03
N GLU A 286 -1.99 1.14 -22.74
CA GLU A 286 -1.48 2.32 -23.44
C GLU A 286 -1.10 3.43 -22.46
N VAL A 287 -1.88 3.61 -21.39
CA VAL A 287 -1.55 4.55 -20.30
C VAL A 287 -0.26 4.12 -19.61
N ALA A 288 -0.12 2.83 -19.27
CA ALA A 288 1.08 2.27 -18.67
C ALA A 288 2.32 2.47 -19.57
N ALA A 289 2.17 2.19 -20.87
CA ALA A 289 3.24 2.41 -21.85
C ALA A 289 3.65 3.89 -21.96
N LEU A 290 2.70 4.82 -21.97
CA LEU A 290 2.97 6.26 -22.00
C LEU A 290 3.71 6.73 -20.75
N ILE A 291 3.34 6.22 -19.56
CA ILE A 291 4.02 6.54 -18.31
C ILE A 291 5.48 6.07 -18.38
N LYS A 292 5.71 4.81 -18.78
CA LYS A 292 7.07 4.25 -18.94
C LYS A 292 7.90 5.00 -20.00
N GLN A 293 7.32 5.31 -21.15
CA GLN A 293 8.00 6.05 -22.22
C GLN A 293 8.33 7.50 -21.82
N GLY A 294 7.43 8.11 -21.05
CA GLY A 294 7.60 9.47 -20.55
C GLY A 294 8.56 9.57 -19.35
N ALA A 295 8.95 8.45 -18.75
CA ALA A 295 9.90 8.41 -17.65
C ALA A 295 11.28 8.97 -18.07
N GLU A 296 12.04 9.40 -17.08
CA GLU A 296 13.45 9.75 -17.20
C GLU A 296 14.31 8.78 -16.40
N LYS A 297 15.64 8.94 -16.54
CA LYS A 297 16.59 8.15 -15.77
C LYS A 297 16.65 8.72 -14.35
N GLY A 298 16.32 7.89 -13.36
CA GLY A 298 16.46 8.23 -11.95
C GLY A 298 17.84 7.87 -11.43
N GLY A 299 18.42 8.77 -10.63
CA GLY A 299 19.70 8.61 -9.96
C GLY A 299 20.84 8.10 -10.85
N ASN A 300 21.80 7.43 -10.22
CA ASN A 300 22.94 6.80 -10.89
C ASN A 300 22.66 5.35 -11.37
N GLU A 301 21.52 4.78 -10.98
CA GLU A 301 21.17 3.37 -11.21
C GLU A 301 20.29 3.15 -12.46
N ASP A 302 20.03 4.20 -13.24
CA ASP A 302 19.39 4.12 -14.57
C ASP A 302 17.98 3.46 -14.56
N PHE A 303 17.20 3.67 -13.51
CA PHE A 303 15.81 3.18 -13.42
C PHE A 303 14.78 4.22 -13.93
N PRO A 304 13.57 3.80 -14.35
CA PRO A 304 12.56 4.70 -14.92
C PRO A 304 11.82 5.52 -13.85
N LEU A 305 12.24 6.76 -13.64
CA LEU A 305 11.56 7.73 -12.77
C LEU A 305 10.45 8.46 -13.54
N ILE A 306 9.21 8.48 -13.02
CA ILE A 306 8.11 9.15 -13.72
C ILE A 306 8.39 10.64 -13.93
N HIS A 307 8.11 11.16 -15.13
CA HIS A 307 8.24 12.58 -15.43
C HIS A 307 6.94 13.13 -16.04
N PRO A 308 5.98 13.59 -15.21
CA PRO A 308 4.62 13.96 -15.64
C PRO A 308 4.54 14.90 -16.85
N LYS A 309 5.39 15.93 -16.91
CA LYS A 309 5.41 16.90 -18.03
C LYS A 309 5.83 16.26 -19.35
N LYS A 310 6.77 15.31 -19.31
CA LYS A 310 7.29 14.60 -20.49
C LYS A 310 6.28 13.59 -20.97
N THR A 311 5.68 12.82 -20.05
CA THR A 311 4.55 11.93 -20.33
C THR A 311 3.37 12.69 -20.98
N ALA A 312 2.97 13.84 -20.42
CA ALA A 312 1.90 14.65 -21.00
C ALA A 312 2.25 15.20 -22.40
N GLY A 313 3.53 15.48 -22.66
CA GLY A 313 4.01 15.90 -23.98
C GLY A 313 3.81 14.84 -25.07
N LEU A 314 3.80 13.55 -24.70
CA LEU A 314 3.55 12.44 -25.64
C LEU A 314 2.09 12.40 -26.12
N LEU A 315 1.15 12.96 -25.36
CA LEU A 315 -0.28 12.99 -25.73
C LEU A 315 -0.61 13.97 -26.86
N ARG A 316 0.30 14.90 -27.15
CA ARG A 316 0.14 15.95 -28.18
C ARG A 316 0.61 15.52 -29.57
N ARG A 317 1.20 14.33 -29.68
CA ARG A 317 1.66 13.72 -30.92
C ARG A 317 0.59 12.77 -31.46
#